data_AF-A0A1J9TJL2-F1
#
_entry.id   AF-A0A1J9TJL2-F1
#
_cell.length_a   1.000
_cell.length_b   1.000
_cell.length_c   1.000
_cell.angle_alpha   90.00
_cell.angle_beta   90.00
_cell.angle_gamma   90.00
#
_symmetry.space_group_name_H-M   'P 1'
#
loop_
_entity.id
_entity.type
_entity.pdbx_description
1 polymer ?
#
loop_
_entity_poly.entity_id
_entity_poly.type
_entity_poly.pdbx_seq_one_letter_code
_entity_poly.pdbx_strand_id
1 'polypeptide(L)'
;MPWYLDNVYELNKEAPYTFYLPSSEVLEKLKVGDLVKLIFVSKNEEEDGFHGERMWVEITERNEKNFVGTLNNNPYRLDLKIGDKISFGIDNICDTEYNDPASKDWDFYFDTKVIVSNDVLEKREFNFMLKEDSREEGDSGWSILSGYESDDYVNNPKNFQIISIGVILNIDDSILKFLEEPPLCAYERNDEGRFYKIEDYDWDAYLNG
;
A
#
# COMPACT_ATOMS: atom_id res chain seq x y z
N MET A 1 8.97 -27.15 -5.48
CA MET A 1 9.44 -26.18 -4.46
C MET A 1 8.44 -26.16 -3.33
N PRO A 2 8.86 -26.37 -2.06
CA PRO A 2 7.94 -26.33 -0.93
C PRO A 2 7.39 -24.91 -0.74
N TRP A 3 6.11 -24.81 -0.40
CA TRP A 3 5.39 -23.55 -0.30
C TRP A 3 4.48 -23.52 0.95
N TYR A 4 3.94 -22.34 1.27
CA TYR A 4 2.89 -22.14 2.27
C TYR A 4 1.93 -21.03 1.83
N LEU A 5 0.75 -20.94 2.46
CA LEU A 5 -0.17 -19.82 2.27
C LEU A 5 0.17 -18.71 3.25
N ASP A 6 0.29 -17.49 2.74
CA ASP A 6 0.56 -16.33 3.58
C ASP A 6 -0.65 -15.92 4.41
N ASN A 7 -0.40 -15.18 5.50
CA ASN A 7 -1.44 -14.61 6.34
C ASN A 7 -1.68 -13.14 5.94
N VAL A 8 -2.87 -12.86 5.40
CA VAL A 8 -3.20 -11.54 4.88
C VAL A 8 -3.28 -10.47 5.98
N TYR A 9 -3.59 -10.85 7.21
CA TYR A 9 -3.65 -9.91 8.33
C TYR A 9 -2.27 -9.48 8.81
N GLU A 10 -1.27 -10.36 8.75
CA GLU A 10 0.12 -9.98 9.04
C GLU A 10 0.67 -9.09 7.93
N LEU A 11 0.40 -9.39 6.66
CA LEU A 11 0.78 -8.52 5.54
C LEU A 11 0.12 -7.14 5.63
N ASN A 12 -1.16 -7.07 5.99
CA ASN A 12 -1.85 -5.81 6.23
C ASN A 12 -1.26 -5.07 7.43
N LYS A 13 -0.88 -5.75 8.51
CA LYS A 13 -0.25 -5.10 9.66
C LYS A 13 1.12 -4.49 9.30
N GLU A 14 1.87 -5.10 8.39
CA GLU A 14 3.13 -4.56 7.88
C GLU A 14 2.93 -3.41 6.89
N ALA A 15 1.81 -3.39 6.16
CA ALA A 15 1.52 -2.42 5.11
C ALA A 15 0.05 -1.99 5.10
N PRO A 16 -0.46 -1.35 6.18
CA PRO A 16 -1.90 -1.13 6.39
C PRO A 16 -2.55 -0.22 5.36
N TYR A 17 -1.77 0.60 4.65
CA TYR A 17 -2.26 1.55 3.65
C TYR A 17 -1.96 1.13 2.21
N THR A 18 -1.30 -0.02 1.99
CA THR A 18 -1.01 -0.53 0.63
C THR A 18 -1.29 -2.02 0.45
N PHE A 19 -1.77 -2.70 1.49
CA PHE A 19 -2.17 -4.09 1.41
C PHE A 19 -3.65 -4.24 1.76
N TYR A 20 -4.46 -4.34 0.72
CA TYR A 20 -5.91 -4.51 0.81
C TYR A 20 -6.32 -5.78 1.55
N LEU A 21 -7.42 -5.69 2.30
CA LEU A 21 -8.12 -6.83 2.89
C LEU A 21 -9.57 -6.85 2.42
N PRO A 22 -10.07 -8.00 1.93
CA PRO A 22 -11.50 -8.19 1.71
C PRO A 22 -12.29 -7.95 3.00
N SER A 23 -13.37 -7.19 2.89
CA SER A 23 -14.25 -6.88 4.01
C SER A 23 -14.98 -8.13 4.53
N SER A 24 -15.42 -8.07 5.78
CA SER A 24 -16.27 -9.12 6.35
C SER A 24 -17.56 -9.34 5.53
N GLU A 25 -18.14 -8.28 4.97
CA GLU A 25 -19.33 -8.38 4.13
C GLU A 25 -19.09 -9.24 2.88
N VAL A 26 -17.93 -9.07 2.22
CA VAL A 26 -17.55 -9.89 1.06
C VAL A 26 -17.24 -11.32 1.50
N LEU A 27 -16.44 -11.50 2.55
CA LEU A 27 -16.03 -12.82 3.05
C LEU A 27 -17.21 -13.67 3.51
N GLU A 28 -18.24 -13.06 4.10
CA GLU A 28 -19.45 -13.75 4.55
C GLU A 28 -20.28 -14.32 3.39
N LYS A 29 -20.26 -13.66 2.22
CA LYS A 29 -21.01 -14.06 1.02
C LYS A 29 -20.40 -15.24 0.26
N LEU A 30 -19.12 -15.53 0.47
CA LEU A 30 -18.38 -16.57 -0.24
C LEU A 30 -19.08 -17.94 -0.16
N LYS A 31 -19.22 -18.64 -1.27
CA LYS A 31 -19.87 -19.97 -1.33
C LYS A 31 -19.13 -20.89 -2.27
N VAL A 32 -19.51 -22.16 -2.25
CA VAL A 32 -19.02 -23.15 -3.22
C VAL A 32 -19.29 -22.66 -4.65
N GLY A 33 -18.26 -22.74 -5.49
CA GLY A 33 -18.23 -22.23 -6.86
C GLY A 33 -17.61 -20.84 -7.02
N ASP A 34 -17.43 -20.08 -5.94
CA ASP A 34 -16.83 -18.75 -6.02
C ASP A 34 -15.29 -18.82 -6.13
N LEU A 35 -14.70 -17.79 -6.73
CA LEU A 35 -13.25 -17.64 -6.85
C LEU A 35 -12.66 -16.70 -5.78
N VAL A 36 -11.62 -17.18 -5.11
CA VAL A 36 -10.79 -16.40 -4.18
C VAL A 36 -9.34 -16.43 -4.60
N LYS A 37 -8.61 -15.35 -4.31
CA LYS A 37 -7.17 -15.28 -4.56
C LYS A 37 -6.43 -15.47 -3.25
N LEU A 38 -5.44 -16.36 -3.27
CA LEU A 38 -4.54 -16.61 -2.15
C LEU A 38 -3.11 -16.26 -2.53
N ILE A 39 -2.25 -16.08 -1.53
CA ILE A 39 -0.82 -15.80 -1.69
C ILE A 39 -0.03 -17.06 -1.33
N PHE A 40 0.64 -17.64 -2.32
CA PHE A 40 1.47 -18.81 -2.17
C PHE A 40 2.94 -18.40 -2.12
N VAL A 41 3.58 -18.60 -0.98
CA VAL A 41 4.94 -18.15 -0.71
C VAL A 41 5.90 -19.33 -0.79
N SER A 42 7.02 -19.13 -1.48
CA SER A 42 8.12 -20.10 -1.51
C SER A 42 8.77 -20.19 -0.13
N LYS A 43 9.09 -21.40 0.33
CA LYS A 43 9.93 -21.57 1.53
C LYS A 43 11.42 -21.37 1.26
N ASN A 44 11.80 -21.28 -0.01
CA ASN A 44 13.18 -21.06 -0.43
C ASN A 44 13.33 -19.63 -0.94
N GLU A 45 14.36 -18.94 -0.49
CA GLU A 45 14.79 -17.68 -1.09
C GLU A 45 15.45 -17.96 -2.44
N GLU A 46 15.00 -17.26 -3.47
CA GLU A 46 15.55 -17.34 -4.82
C GLU A 46 16.41 -16.09 -5.09
N GLU A 47 17.51 -16.26 -5.83
CA GLU A 47 18.46 -15.17 -6.13
C GLU A 47 17.84 -14.04 -6.98
N ASP A 48 16.74 -14.31 -7.68
CA ASP A 48 16.07 -13.34 -8.54
C ASP A 48 14.93 -12.56 -7.84
N GLY A 49 14.80 -12.71 -6.52
CA GLY A 49 13.79 -12.01 -5.72
C GLY A 49 12.38 -12.60 -5.84
N PHE A 50 12.23 -13.82 -6.40
CA PHE A 50 10.96 -14.52 -6.37
C PHE A 50 10.62 -14.98 -4.94
N HIS A 51 9.56 -14.41 -4.38
CA HIS A 51 9.06 -14.76 -3.05
C HIS A 51 7.78 -15.62 -3.09
N GLY A 52 6.98 -15.50 -4.15
CA GLY A 52 5.71 -16.21 -4.24
C GLY A 52 4.83 -15.74 -5.39
N GLU A 53 3.63 -16.29 -5.46
CA GLU A 53 2.64 -16.02 -6.49
C GLU A 53 1.25 -15.85 -5.88
N ARG A 54 0.45 -14.94 -6.45
CA ARG A 54 -0.97 -14.82 -6.11
C ARG A 54 -1.79 -15.63 -7.11
N MET A 55 -2.63 -16.52 -6.61
CA MET A 55 -3.26 -17.54 -7.43
C MET A 55 -4.73 -17.71 -7.07
N TRP A 56 -5.55 -17.97 -8.09
CA TRP A 56 -7.00 -18.15 -7.94
C TRP A 56 -7.34 -19.58 -7.55
N VAL A 57 -8.24 -19.74 -6.59
CA VAL A 57 -8.75 -21.01 -6.09
C VAL A 57 -10.28 -20.96 -6.12
N GLU A 58 -10.90 -21.95 -6.75
CA GLU A 58 -12.35 -22.13 -6.76
C GLU A 58 -12.78 -22.90 -5.50
N ILE A 59 -13.71 -22.36 -4.74
CA ILE A 59 -14.19 -22.99 -3.50
C ILE A 59 -15.01 -24.23 -3.84
N THR A 60 -14.60 -25.38 -3.31
CA THR A 60 -15.33 -26.66 -3.45
C THR A 60 -16.02 -27.11 -2.16
N GLU A 61 -15.52 -26.68 -1.00
CA GLU A 61 -16.10 -26.95 0.32
C GLU A 61 -15.95 -25.71 1.23
N ARG A 62 -16.96 -25.43 2.07
CA ARG A 62 -16.92 -24.37 3.10
C ARG A 62 -17.41 -24.91 4.44
N ASN A 63 -16.63 -24.67 5.49
CA ASN A 63 -17.00 -24.89 6.89
C ASN A 63 -16.69 -23.62 7.71
N GLU A 64 -17.72 -22.79 7.89
CA GLU A 64 -17.63 -21.47 8.52
C GLU A 64 -16.53 -20.57 7.89
N LYS A 65 -15.37 -20.51 8.56
CA LYS A 65 -14.19 -19.71 8.19
C LYS A 65 -13.10 -20.52 7.48
N ASN A 66 -13.27 -21.83 7.35
CA ASN A 66 -12.33 -22.72 6.69
C ASN A 66 -12.92 -23.19 5.36
N PHE A 67 -12.05 -23.32 4.38
CA PHE A 67 -12.42 -23.65 3.00
C PHE A 67 -11.52 -24.74 2.46
N VAL A 68 -12.06 -25.44 1.49
CA VAL A 68 -11.26 -26.22 0.56
C VAL A 68 -11.63 -25.81 -0.85
N GLY A 69 -10.63 -25.73 -1.72
CA GLY A 69 -10.83 -25.35 -3.10
C GLY A 69 -9.86 -26.03 -4.05
N THR A 70 -10.08 -25.82 -5.34
CA THR A 70 -9.23 -26.32 -6.41
C THR A 70 -8.53 -25.16 -7.10
N LEU A 71 -7.21 -25.27 -7.26
CA LEU A 71 -6.42 -24.26 -7.94
C LEU A 71 -6.93 -24.04 -9.38
N ASN A 72 -7.24 -22.80 -9.74
CA ASN A 72 -7.91 -22.43 -10.99
C ASN A 72 -6.96 -21.72 -11.99
N ASN A 73 -5.68 -21.57 -11.65
CA ASN A 73 -4.66 -21.01 -12.55
C ASN A 73 -3.43 -21.93 -12.67
N ASN A 74 -2.65 -21.72 -13.73
CA ASN A 74 -1.37 -22.40 -13.91
C ASN A 74 -0.30 -21.71 -13.05
N PRO A 75 0.35 -22.43 -12.12
CA PRO A 75 1.49 -21.90 -11.38
C PRO A 75 2.66 -21.61 -12.31
N TYR A 76 3.43 -20.58 -11.98
CA TYR A 76 4.62 -20.22 -12.75
C TYR A 76 5.84 -21.04 -12.33
N ARG A 77 6.10 -21.15 -11.01
CA ARG A 77 7.31 -21.80 -10.48
C ARG A 77 7.07 -22.78 -9.34
N LEU A 78 5.97 -22.63 -8.61
CA LEU A 78 5.66 -23.50 -7.49
C LEU A 78 5.30 -24.92 -7.97
N ASP A 79 5.61 -25.92 -7.13
CA ASP A 79 5.28 -27.33 -7.41
C ASP A 79 3.82 -27.60 -7.06
N LEU A 80 2.97 -27.00 -7.90
CA LEU A 80 1.52 -27.01 -7.87
C LEU A 80 1.03 -27.21 -9.29
N LYS A 81 -0.20 -27.69 -9.43
CA LYS A 81 -0.87 -27.89 -10.71
C LYS A 81 -2.29 -27.39 -10.62
N ILE A 82 -2.81 -26.93 -11.74
CA ILE A 82 -4.23 -26.65 -11.88
C ILE A 82 -5.06 -27.87 -11.43
N GLY A 83 -6.08 -27.63 -10.63
CA GLY A 83 -6.92 -28.67 -10.02
C GLY A 83 -6.39 -29.23 -8.70
N ASP A 84 -5.19 -28.85 -8.22
CA ASP A 84 -4.71 -29.25 -6.90
C ASP A 84 -5.66 -28.76 -5.80
N LYS A 85 -5.90 -29.63 -4.81
CA LYS A 85 -6.79 -29.35 -3.66
C LYS A 85 -6.04 -28.54 -2.60
N ILE A 86 -6.54 -27.35 -2.29
CA ILE A 86 -5.92 -26.40 -1.35
C ILE A 86 -6.86 -26.19 -0.15
N SER A 87 -6.36 -26.38 1.07
CA SER A 87 -7.07 -26.04 2.31
C SER A 87 -6.60 -24.69 2.83
N PHE A 88 -7.53 -23.80 3.17
CA PHE A 88 -7.23 -22.43 3.56
C PHE A 88 -8.29 -21.82 4.48
N GLY A 89 -7.93 -20.78 5.22
CA GLY A 89 -8.85 -20.00 6.05
C GLY A 89 -9.16 -18.63 5.45
N ILE A 90 -10.07 -17.88 6.09
CA ILE A 90 -10.32 -16.47 5.75
C ILE A 90 -9.05 -15.60 5.83
N ASP A 91 -8.10 -15.99 6.67
CA ASP A 91 -6.81 -15.34 6.88
C ASP A 91 -5.81 -15.58 5.74
N ASN A 92 -6.16 -16.37 4.72
CA ASN A 92 -5.36 -16.54 3.52
C ASN A 92 -5.96 -15.86 2.28
N ILE A 93 -7.19 -15.31 2.37
CA ILE A 93 -7.91 -14.74 1.22
C ILE A 93 -7.51 -13.28 1.04
N CYS A 94 -6.72 -12.97 0.00
CA CYS A 94 -6.23 -11.61 -0.26
C CYS A 94 -7.10 -10.83 -1.27
N ASP A 95 -7.95 -11.53 -2.02
CA ASP A 95 -8.82 -10.92 -3.03
C ASP A 95 -9.96 -11.88 -3.40
N THR A 96 -11.03 -11.37 -4.01
CA THR A 96 -12.19 -12.16 -4.44
C THR A 96 -12.71 -11.69 -5.80
N GLU A 97 -13.61 -12.43 -6.42
CA GLU A 97 -14.30 -11.95 -7.63
C GLU A 97 -15.41 -10.92 -7.36
N TYR A 98 -15.76 -10.70 -6.10
CA TYR A 98 -16.78 -9.72 -5.72
C TYR A 98 -16.21 -8.32 -5.65
N ASN A 99 -17.01 -7.35 -6.09
CA ASN A 99 -16.73 -5.95 -5.80
C ASN A 99 -16.95 -5.66 -4.32
N ASP A 100 -15.95 -5.08 -3.66
CA ASP A 100 -16.02 -4.75 -2.24
C ASP A 100 -16.38 -3.27 -2.05
N PRO A 101 -17.51 -2.92 -1.42
CA PRO A 101 -17.84 -1.53 -1.14
C PRO A 101 -16.76 -0.80 -0.32
N ALA A 102 -16.03 -1.52 0.54
CA ALA A 102 -14.94 -0.97 1.33
C ALA A 102 -13.67 -0.69 0.50
N SER A 103 -13.60 -1.14 -0.76
CA SER A 103 -12.46 -0.83 -1.65
C SER A 103 -12.30 0.67 -1.91
N LYS A 104 -13.36 1.48 -1.74
CA LYS A 104 -13.30 2.92 -2.00
C LYS A 104 -12.29 3.66 -1.12
N ASP A 105 -12.13 3.22 0.12
CA ASP A 105 -11.12 3.81 1.01
C ASP A 105 -9.71 3.47 0.52
N TRP A 106 -9.55 2.36 -0.19
CA TRP A 106 -8.29 1.96 -0.80
C TRP A 106 -8.00 2.72 -2.08
N ASP A 107 -9.02 3.05 -2.89
CA ASP A 107 -8.88 3.91 -4.05
C ASP A 107 -8.19 5.22 -3.63
N PHE A 108 -8.56 5.80 -2.48
CA PHE A 108 -7.86 6.97 -1.93
C PHE A 108 -6.37 6.71 -1.70
N TYR A 109 -5.99 5.63 -1.01
CA TYR A 109 -4.57 5.36 -0.70
C TYR A 109 -3.72 4.99 -1.93
N PHE A 110 -4.33 4.41 -2.96
CA PHE A 110 -3.64 4.00 -4.18
C PHE A 110 -3.61 5.08 -5.26
N ASP A 111 -4.71 5.82 -5.43
CA ASP A 111 -4.88 6.77 -6.53
C ASP A 111 -4.39 8.17 -6.16
N THR A 112 -4.45 8.55 -4.88
CA THR A 112 -3.90 9.83 -4.41
C THR A 112 -2.37 9.81 -4.52
N LYS A 113 -1.83 10.70 -5.34
CA LYS A 113 -0.41 10.86 -5.61
C LYS A 113 0.21 11.96 -4.78
N VAL A 114 1.45 11.71 -4.37
CA VAL A 114 2.26 12.60 -3.56
C VAL A 114 3.67 12.66 -4.15
N ILE A 115 4.27 13.85 -4.15
CA ILE A 115 5.66 14.04 -4.54
C ILE A 115 6.52 13.75 -3.32
N VAL A 116 7.55 12.93 -3.48
CA VAL A 116 8.37 12.44 -2.37
C VAL A 116 9.83 12.47 -2.78
N SER A 117 10.71 12.98 -1.92
CA SER A 117 12.15 12.88 -2.17
C SER A 117 12.63 11.43 -2.03
N ASN A 118 13.63 11.03 -2.83
CA ASN A 118 14.23 9.70 -2.70
C ASN A 118 14.83 9.46 -1.31
N ASP A 119 15.30 10.53 -0.66
CA ASP A 119 15.88 10.48 0.68
C ASP A 119 14.85 10.04 1.75
N VAL A 120 13.57 10.40 1.61
CA VAL A 120 12.48 9.88 2.46
C VAL A 120 12.35 8.37 2.32
N LEU A 121 12.42 7.85 1.08
CA LEU A 121 12.27 6.42 0.81
C LEU A 121 13.47 5.62 1.31
N GLU A 122 14.68 6.17 1.16
CA GLU A 122 15.93 5.56 1.63
C GLU A 122 16.01 5.52 3.16
N LYS A 123 15.63 6.62 3.84
CA LYS A 123 15.69 6.73 5.30
C LYS A 123 14.47 6.16 6.01
N ARG A 124 13.35 6.01 5.29
CA ARG A 124 12.02 5.72 5.85
C ARG A 124 11.65 6.71 6.96
N GLU A 125 11.90 7.99 6.71
CA GLU A 125 11.65 9.09 7.65
C GLU A 125 11.34 10.36 6.87
N PHE A 126 10.42 11.17 7.38
CA PHE A 126 10.18 12.52 6.86
C PHE A 126 9.84 13.52 7.96
N ASN A 127 10.37 14.73 7.81
CA ASN A 127 10.28 15.79 8.81
C ASN A 127 9.83 17.13 8.24
N PHE A 128 9.63 17.22 6.92
CA PHE A 128 9.12 18.41 6.28
C PHE A 128 8.10 18.04 5.22
N MET A 129 6.99 18.77 5.18
CA MET A 129 5.94 18.59 4.19
C MET A 129 5.34 19.94 3.81
N LEU A 130 5.05 20.13 2.54
CA LEU A 130 4.37 21.32 2.03
C LEU A 130 3.25 20.92 1.08
N LYS A 131 2.24 21.77 0.98
CA LYS A 131 1.10 21.57 0.09
C LYS A 131 0.97 22.74 -0.88
N GLU A 132 1.03 22.44 -2.17
CA GLU A 132 0.71 23.35 -3.27
C GLU A 132 -0.72 23.11 -3.79
N ASP A 133 -1.16 23.94 -4.72
CA ASP A 133 -2.36 23.65 -5.51
C ASP A 133 -2.17 22.34 -6.30
N SER A 134 -3.17 21.46 -6.22
CA SER A 134 -3.22 20.24 -7.04
C SER A 134 -3.13 20.58 -8.51
N ARG A 135 -2.26 19.88 -9.24
CA ARG A 135 -2.02 20.12 -10.67
C ARG A 135 -2.95 19.32 -11.57
N GLU A 136 -3.36 18.14 -11.11
CA GLU A 136 -4.23 17.22 -11.84
C GLU A 136 -5.12 16.37 -10.90
N GLU A 137 -6.05 15.64 -11.48
CA GLU A 137 -6.89 14.70 -10.72
C GLU A 137 -6.02 13.61 -10.09
N GLY A 138 -6.22 13.36 -8.79
CA GLY A 138 -5.39 12.43 -8.03
C GLY A 138 -4.10 13.05 -7.47
N ASP A 139 -3.70 14.26 -7.88
CA ASP A 139 -2.60 14.98 -7.23
C ASP A 139 -3.06 15.57 -5.90
N SER A 140 -2.45 15.12 -4.80
CA SER A 140 -2.75 15.62 -3.47
C SER A 140 -2.25 17.06 -3.23
N GLY A 141 -1.33 17.54 -4.07
CA GLY A 141 -0.60 18.79 -3.85
C GLY A 141 0.50 18.67 -2.78
N TRP A 142 0.61 17.54 -2.08
CA TRP A 142 1.64 17.32 -1.07
C TRP A 142 2.99 16.99 -1.69
N SER A 143 4.02 17.65 -1.18
CA SER A 143 5.43 17.29 -1.32
C SER A 143 6.00 16.92 0.04
N ILE A 144 6.61 15.74 0.15
CA ILE A 144 7.15 15.16 1.38
C ILE A 144 8.67 15.03 1.27
N LEU A 145 9.37 15.58 2.27
CA LEU A 145 10.83 15.65 2.31
C LEU A 145 11.35 15.15 3.67
N SER A 146 12.58 14.65 3.67
CA SER A 146 13.23 14.14 4.87
C SER A 146 13.57 15.27 5.85
N GLY A 147 13.74 16.49 5.33
CA GLY A 147 14.22 17.67 6.05
C GLY A 147 15.75 17.77 6.07
N TYR A 148 16.44 16.86 5.41
CA TYR A 148 17.91 16.79 5.35
C TYR A 148 18.46 17.03 3.94
N GLU A 149 17.60 17.32 2.96
CA GLU A 149 17.97 17.63 1.60
C GLU A 149 18.68 18.99 1.51
N SER A 150 19.73 19.08 0.69
CA SER A 150 20.36 20.36 0.35
C SER A 150 19.61 21.10 -0.76
N ASP A 151 19.87 22.40 -0.92
CA ASP A 151 19.29 23.18 -2.02
C ASP A 151 19.58 22.57 -3.40
N ASP A 152 20.82 22.13 -3.65
CA ASP A 152 21.19 21.43 -4.89
C ASP A 152 20.41 20.12 -5.09
N TYR A 153 20.04 19.45 -4.00
CA TYR A 153 19.24 18.23 -4.05
C TYR A 153 17.79 18.54 -4.44
N VAL A 154 17.17 19.53 -3.78
CA VAL A 154 15.78 19.92 -4.01
C VAL A 154 15.59 20.48 -5.43
N ASN A 155 16.61 21.15 -5.97
CA ASN A 155 16.60 21.72 -7.32
C ASN A 155 16.79 20.69 -8.45
N ASN A 156 16.93 19.40 -8.14
CA ASN A 156 17.07 18.34 -9.15
C ASN A 156 15.83 17.41 -9.14
N PRO A 157 14.93 17.52 -10.13
CA PRO A 157 13.72 16.70 -10.20
C PRO A 157 13.96 15.19 -10.22
N LYS A 158 15.16 14.72 -10.61
CA LYS A 158 15.51 13.28 -10.57
C LYS A 158 15.60 12.72 -9.15
N ASN A 159 15.68 13.59 -8.15
CA ASN A 159 15.72 13.22 -6.75
C ASN A 159 14.32 13.01 -6.15
N PHE A 160 13.27 13.15 -6.95
CA PHE A 160 11.88 13.01 -6.50
C PHE A 160 11.16 11.93 -7.28
N GLN A 161 10.15 11.35 -6.63
CA GLN A 161 9.22 10.39 -7.21
C GLN A 161 7.78 10.81 -6.92
N ILE A 162 6.89 10.42 -7.82
CA ILE A 162 5.45 10.51 -7.63
C ILE A 162 4.97 9.10 -7.26
N ILE A 163 4.49 8.93 -6.04
CA ILE A 163 4.06 7.64 -5.50
C ILE A 163 2.65 7.74 -4.91
N SER A 164 2.05 6.61 -4.57
CA SER A 164 0.76 6.60 -3.88
C SER A 164 0.92 7.03 -2.42
N ILE A 165 -0.05 7.79 -1.90
CA ILE A 165 0.01 8.32 -0.54
C ILE A 165 0.04 7.22 0.51
N GLY A 166 -0.55 6.05 0.22
CA GLY A 166 -0.47 4.88 1.09
C GLY A 166 0.97 4.45 1.40
N VAL A 167 1.93 4.66 0.49
CA VAL A 167 3.35 4.35 0.76
C VAL A 167 3.91 5.26 1.86
N ILE A 168 3.53 6.54 1.86
CA ILE A 168 3.94 7.49 2.91
C ILE A 168 3.23 7.21 4.22
N LEU A 169 1.95 6.86 4.20
CA LEU A 169 1.20 6.50 5.40
C LEU A 169 1.75 5.23 6.07
N ASN A 170 2.33 4.29 5.31
CA ASN A 170 3.08 3.16 5.88
C ASN A 170 4.41 3.55 6.53
N ILE A 171 4.93 4.77 6.29
CA ILE A 171 6.11 5.30 6.98
C ILE A 171 5.68 5.99 8.28
N ASP A 172 4.73 6.93 8.20
CA ASP A 172 4.14 7.61 9.37
C ASP A 172 2.73 8.10 9.01
N ASP A 173 1.72 7.50 9.65
CA ASP A 173 0.30 7.82 9.44
C ASP A 173 -0.21 8.97 10.33
N SER A 174 0.65 9.56 11.16
CA SER A 174 0.30 10.75 11.93
C SER A 174 -0.04 11.96 11.04
N ILE A 175 0.25 11.86 9.74
CA ILE A 175 -0.12 12.87 8.74
C ILE A 175 -1.56 12.79 8.25
N LEU A 176 -2.32 11.74 8.57
CA LEU A 176 -3.73 11.59 8.16
C LEU A 176 -4.56 12.84 8.47
N LYS A 177 -4.30 13.47 9.62
CA LYS A 177 -4.99 14.70 10.07
C LYS A 177 -4.71 15.94 9.22
N PHE A 178 -3.67 15.93 8.38
CA PHE A 178 -3.30 17.07 7.55
C PHE A 178 -3.76 16.92 6.09
N LEU A 179 -4.17 15.73 5.65
CA LEU A 179 -4.41 15.46 4.23
C LEU A 179 -5.39 16.43 3.57
N GLU A 180 -6.39 16.89 4.32
CA GLU A 180 -7.44 17.82 3.89
C GLU A 180 -7.10 19.31 4.08
N GLU A 181 -5.90 19.66 4.56
CA GLU A 181 -5.49 21.06 4.72
C GLU A 181 -5.54 21.81 3.38
N PRO A 182 -5.90 23.11 3.36
CA PRO A 182 -5.87 23.89 2.13
C PRO A 182 -4.42 24.02 1.61
N PRO A 183 -4.24 24.26 0.30
CA PRO A 183 -2.94 24.52 -0.29
C PRO A 183 -2.30 25.78 0.30
N LEU A 184 -1.00 25.94 0.06
CA LEU A 184 -0.14 26.97 0.65
C LEU A 184 0.00 26.79 2.17
N CYS A 185 0.27 25.56 2.59
CA CYS A 185 0.67 25.24 3.96
C CYS A 185 1.95 24.40 3.98
N ALA A 186 2.76 24.60 5.02
CA ALA A 186 3.99 23.87 5.25
C ALA A 186 4.06 23.45 6.72
N TYR A 187 4.63 22.28 6.97
CA TYR A 187 4.76 21.69 8.30
C TYR A 187 6.15 21.10 8.47
N GLU A 188 6.68 21.24 9.67
CA GLU A 188 7.94 20.60 10.06
C GLU A 188 7.79 19.85 11.39
N ARG A 189 8.63 18.84 11.59
CA ARG A 189 8.64 18.02 12.80
C ARG A 189 9.56 18.66 13.84
N ASN A 190 9.05 18.83 15.05
CA ASN A 190 9.86 19.28 16.19
C ASN A 190 10.65 18.13 16.83
N ASP A 191 11.48 18.46 17.83
CA ASP A 191 12.28 17.50 18.62
C ASP A 191 11.44 16.45 19.36
N GLU A 192 10.15 16.69 19.58
CA GLU A 192 9.21 15.72 20.19
C GLU A 192 8.59 14.77 19.15
N GLY A 193 8.99 14.89 17.87
CA GLY A 193 8.47 14.08 16.78
C GLY A 193 7.11 14.52 16.25
N ARG A 194 6.63 15.72 16.58
CA ARG A 194 5.30 16.22 16.18
C ARG A 194 5.40 17.27 15.09
N PHE A 195 4.57 17.12 14.06
CA PHE A 195 4.38 18.16 13.06
C PHE A 195 3.67 19.39 13.64
N TYR A 196 4.22 20.55 13.35
CA TYR A 196 3.58 21.86 13.55
C TYR A 196 3.61 22.65 12.24
N LYS A 197 2.64 23.55 12.08
CA LYS A 197 2.53 24.41 10.91
C LYS A 197 3.58 25.53 10.99
N ILE A 198 4.27 25.77 9.87
CA ILE A 198 5.16 26.91 9.70
C ILE A 198 4.30 28.10 9.26
N GLU A 199 4.15 29.09 10.13
CA GLU A 199 3.28 30.25 9.87
C GLU A 199 3.96 31.33 9.02
N ASP A 200 5.29 31.37 9.01
CA ASP A 200 6.12 32.37 8.34
C ASP A 200 6.90 31.80 7.14
N TYR A 201 6.39 30.74 6.51
CA TYR A 201 6.99 30.18 5.31
C TYR A 201 6.98 31.20 4.16
N ASP A 202 8.15 31.44 3.55
CA ASP A 202 8.31 32.41 2.45
C ASP A 202 7.79 31.84 1.13
N TRP A 203 6.47 31.87 0.97
CA TRP A 203 5.79 31.41 -0.24
C TRP A 203 6.16 32.23 -1.48
N ASP A 204 6.54 33.50 -1.33
CA ASP A 204 6.94 34.34 -2.46
C ASP A 204 8.27 33.87 -3.04
N ALA A 205 9.26 33.64 -2.16
CA ALA A 205 10.53 33.07 -2.58
C ALA A 205 10.37 31.64 -3.15
N TYR A 206 9.49 30.82 -2.58
CA TYR A 206 9.26 29.45 -3.06
C TYR A 206 8.59 29.41 -4.44
N LEU A 207 7.56 30.23 -4.67
CA LEU A 207 6.79 30.20 -5.92
C LEU A 207 7.45 30.98 -7.07
N ASN A 208 8.27 31.99 -6.75
CA ASN A 208 8.84 32.91 -7.74
C ASN A 208 10.38 32.86 -7.84
N GLY A 209 11.05 32.05 -7.00
CA GLY A 209 12.51 31.82 -7.03
C GLY A 209 12.92 30.78 -8.06
#